data_AF-A0A931KTX3-F1
#
_entry.id   AF-A0A931KTX3-F1
#
_cell.length_a   1.000
_cell.length_b   1.000
_cell.length_c   1.000
_cell.angle_alpha   90.00
_cell.angle_beta   90.00
_cell.angle_gamma   90.00
#
_symmetry.space_group_name_H-M   'P 1'
#
loop_
_entity.id
_entity.type
_entity.pdbx_description
1 polymer ?
#
loop_
_entity_poly.entity_id
_entity_poly.type
_entity_poly.pdbx_seq_one_letter_code
_entity_poly.pdbx_strand_id
1 'polypeptide(L)'
;MSMSIPRMLECRRTRRRLQRFLDRDPSAPLTTAEVAQVEEHLRGCERCTGLAEEYRALHRSLEHLGATLEPDDEAVRRVRLALDRALDSEGP
;
A
#
# COMPACT_ATOMS: atom_id res chain seq x y z
N MET A 1 9.13 -28.47 -7.68
CA MET A 1 8.54 -27.96 -8.94
C MET A 1 9.53 -26.99 -9.57
N SER A 2 10.04 -27.29 -10.77
CA SER A 2 10.93 -26.36 -11.50
C SER A 2 10.07 -25.25 -12.11
N MET A 3 10.26 -24.00 -11.68
CA MET A 3 9.58 -22.84 -12.28
C MET A 3 10.29 -22.45 -13.58
N SER A 4 9.52 -22.20 -14.64
CA SER A 4 10.06 -21.65 -15.89
C SER A 4 10.56 -20.21 -15.69
N ILE A 5 11.57 -19.81 -16.47
CA ILE A 5 12.12 -18.45 -16.46
C ILE A 5 11.04 -17.36 -16.64
N PRO A 6 10.06 -17.50 -17.57
CA PRO A 6 8.98 -16.53 -17.69
C PRO A 6 8.17 -16.35 -16.40
N ARG A 7 7.83 -17.46 -15.72
CA ARG A 7 7.03 -17.42 -14.49
C ARG A 7 7.80 -16.76 -13.33
N MET A 8 9.13 -16.93 -13.28
CA MET A 8 9.98 -16.23 -12.31
C MET A 8 9.99 -14.71 -12.55
N LEU A 9 10.05 -14.28 -13.82
CA LEU A 9 10.03 -12.86 -14.17
C LEU A 9 8.68 -12.21 -13.83
N GLU A 10 7.57 -12.91 -14.08
CA GLU A 10 6.23 -12.47 -13.67
C GLU A 10 6.13 -12.33 -12.16
N CYS A 11 6.56 -13.35 -11.39
CA CYS A 11 6.57 -13.27 -9.93
C CYS A 11 7.37 -12.06 -9.42
N ARG A 12 8.55 -11.80 -10.02
CA ARG A 12 9.39 -10.65 -9.66
C ARG A 12 8.70 -9.32 -9.97
N ARG A 13 8.02 -9.22 -11.11
CA ARG A 13 7.26 -8.02 -11.51
C ARG A 13 6.08 -7.78 -10.57
N THR A 14 5.28 -8.81 -10.30
CA THR A 14 4.13 -8.74 -9.39
C THR A 14 4.58 -8.36 -7.99
N ARG A 15 5.61 -9.02 -7.45
CA ARG A 15 6.15 -8.72 -6.12
C ARG A 15 6.65 -7.28 -5.96
N ARG A 16 7.23 -6.68 -7.00
CA ARG A 16 7.64 -5.26 -6.99
C ARG A 16 6.47 -4.28 -6.97
N ARG A 17 5.31 -4.68 -7.51
CA ARG A 17 4.10 -3.84 -7.57
C ARG A 17 3.12 -4.11 -6.44
N LEU A 18 3.28 -5.23 -5.74
CA LEU A 18 2.28 -5.75 -4.81
C LEU A 18 1.94 -4.76 -3.70
N GLN A 19 2.94 -4.12 -3.10
CA GLN A 19 2.70 -3.18 -2.01
C GLN A 19 1.93 -1.95 -2.49
N ARG A 20 2.32 -1.32 -3.61
CA ARG A 20 1.56 -0.22 -4.22
C ARG A 20 0.14 -0.62 -4.63
N PHE A 21 -0.02 -1.86 -5.12
CA PHE A 21 -1.33 -2.41 -5.46
C PHE A 21 -2.23 -2.54 -4.23
N LEU A 22 -1.69 -2.98 -3.10
CA LEU A 22 -2.45 -3.16 -1.85
C LEU A 22 -2.73 -1.83 -1.15
N ASP A 23 -1.72 -0.95 -1.06
CA ASP A 23 -1.81 0.31 -0.33
C ASP A 23 -2.61 1.39 -1.09
N ARG A 24 -2.89 1.17 -2.39
CA ARG A 24 -3.51 2.16 -3.30
C ARG A 24 -2.85 3.53 -3.20
N ASP A 25 -1.51 3.52 -3.12
CA ASP A 25 -0.70 4.71 -2.89
C ASP A 25 -1.00 5.81 -3.93
N PRO A 26 -1.60 6.94 -3.52
CA PRO A 26 -1.95 8.03 -4.43
C PRO A 26 -0.71 8.76 -4.98
N SER A 27 0.45 8.64 -4.33
CA SER A 27 1.71 9.25 -4.79
C SER A 27 2.39 8.44 -5.91
N ALA A 28 2.01 7.17 -6.08
CA ALA A 28 2.55 6.28 -7.09
C ALA A 28 1.47 5.34 -7.67
N PRO A 29 0.46 5.89 -8.38
CA PRO A 29 -0.68 5.13 -8.86
C PRO A 29 -0.26 4.07 -9.88
N LEU A 30 -0.86 2.89 -9.79
CA LEU A 30 -0.75 1.88 -10.83
C LEU A 30 -1.74 2.18 -11.95
N THR A 31 -1.31 1.92 -13.19
CA THR A 31 -2.23 1.97 -14.34
C THR A 31 -3.25 0.83 -14.27
N THR A 32 -4.41 0.99 -14.89
CA THR A 32 -5.44 -0.07 -14.98
C THR A 32 -4.89 -1.38 -15.55
N ALA A 33 -3.99 -1.29 -16.52
CA ALA A 33 -3.33 -2.46 -17.10
C ALA A 33 -2.41 -3.18 -16.09
N GLU A 34 -1.68 -2.44 -15.27
CA GLU A 34 -0.82 -3.03 -14.22
C GLU A 34 -1.65 -3.66 -13.10
N VAL A 35 -2.77 -3.03 -12.73
CA VAL A 35 -3.74 -3.60 -11.78
C VAL A 35 -4.24 -4.96 -12.29
N ALA A 36 -4.75 -5.00 -13.52
CA ALA A 36 -5.24 -6.24 -14.14
C ALA A 36 -4.17 -7.33 -14.22
N GLN A 37 -2.92 -6.98 -14.53
CA GLN A 37 -1.80 -7.93 -14.55
C GLN A 37 -1.49 -8.52 -13.17
N VAL A 38 -1.54 -7.69 -12.11
CA VAL A 38 -1.33 -8.17 -10.74
C VAL A 38 -2.47 -9.08 -10.33
N GLU A 39 -3.72 -8.71 -10.60
CA GLU A 39 -4.90 -9.53 -10.30
C GLU A 39 -4.88 -10.88 -11.01
N GLU A 40 -4.55 -10.89 -12.31
CA GLU A 40 -4.38 -12.13 -13.08
C GLU A 40 -3.31 -13.03 -12.46
N HIS A 41 -2.15 -12.47 -12.12
CA HIS A 41 -1.07 -13.26 -11.55
C HIS A 41 -1.43 -13.82 -10.16
N LEU A 42 -2.14 -13.05 -9.32
CA LEU A 42 -2.60 -13.50 -8.02
C LEU A 42 -3.59 -14.66 -8.12
N ARG A 43 -4.44 -14.70 -9.17
CA ARG A 43 -5.35 -15.84 -9.38
C ARG A 43 -4.63 -17.16 -9.64
N GLY A 44 -3.40 -17.14 -10.16
CA GLY A 44 -2.66 -18.34 -10.58
C GLY A 44 -1.37 -18.67 -9.82
N CYS A 45 -0.95 -17.84 -8.86
CA CYS A 45 0.34 -17.95 -8.19
C CYS A 45 0.22 -17.96 -6.67
N GLU A 46 0.32 -19.15 -6.07
CA GLU A 46 0.25 -19.35 -4.61
C GLU A 46 1.29 -18.52 -3.85
N ARG A 47 2.52 -18.43 -4.37
CA ARG A 47 3.60 -17.68 -3.70
C ARG A 47 3.31 -16.18 -3.61
N CYS A 48 2.76 -15.58 -4.66
CA CYS A 48 2.39 -14.17 -4.65
C CYS A 48 1.11 -13.93 -3.85
N THR A 49 0.19 -14.90 -3.84
CA THR A 49 -1.03 -14.86 -3.03
C THR A 49 -0.72 -14.89 -1.54
N GLY A 50 0.13 -15.81 -1.09
CA GLY A 50 0.55 -15.87 0.32
C GLY A 50 1.24 -14.58 0.77
N LEU A 51 2.12 -14.02 -0.07
CA LEU A 51 2.73 -12.72 0.23
C LEU A 51 1.71 -11.58 0.32
N ALA A 52 0.68 -11.59 -0.53
CA ALA A 52 -0.39 -10.60 -0.48
C ALA A 52 -1.24 -10.74 0.80
N GLU A 53 -1.48 -11.97 1.26
CA GLU A 53 -2.17 -12.26 2.51
C GLU A 53 -1.37 -11.80 3.72
N GLU A 54 -0.05 -12.04 3.75
CA GLU A 54 0.87 -11.53 4.78
C GLU A 54 0.80 -10.00 4.88
N TYR A 55 0.89 -9.30 3.74
CA TYR A 55 0.80 -7.84 3.72
C TYR A 55 -0.57 -7.32 4.17
N ARG A 56 -1.67 -7.96 3.76
CA ARG A 56 -3.01 -7.60 4.26
C ARG A 56 -3.16 -7.85 5.76
N ALA A 57 -2.57 -8.93 6.29
CA ALA A 57 -2.58 -9.20 7.73
C ALA A 57 -1.75 -8.17 8.52
N LEU A 58 -0.60 -7.77 8.00
CA LEU A 58 0.21 -6.70 8.56
C LEU A 58 -0.56 -5.38 8.56
N HIS A 59 -1.18 -5.01 7.43
CA HIS A 59 -1.98 -3.79 7.32
C HIS A 59 -3.09 -3.73 8.37
N ARG A 60 -3.89 -4.79 8.51
CA ARG A 60 -4.93 -4.87 9.54
C ARG A 60 -4.38 -4.74 10.96
N SER A 61 -3.20 -5.31 11.22
CA SER A 61 -2.55 -5.23 12.53
C SER A 61 -2.09 -3.80 12.84
N LEU A 62 -1.56 -3.09 11.84
CA LEU A 62 -1.18 -1.68 11.96
C LEU A 62 -2.41 -0.77 12.13
N GLU A 63 -3.48 -1.01 11.37
CA GLU A 63 -4.75 -0.28 11.55
C GLU A 63 -5.31 -0.47 12.96
N HIS A 64 -5.32 -1.71 13.46
CA HIS A 64 -5.79 -2.00 14.82
C HIS A 64 -4.94 -1.32 15.90
N LEU A 65 -3.61 -1.37 15.74
CA LEU A 65 -2.69 -0.67 16.64
C LEU A 65 -2.92 0.85 16.60
N GLY A 66 -3.06 1.42 15.41
CA GLY A 66 -3.36 2.84 15.23
C GLY A 66 -4.70 3.25 15.84
N ALA A 67 -5.72 2.41 15.76
CA ALA A 67 -7.02 2.64 16.41
C ALA A 67 -6.95 2.57 17.95
N THR A 68 -5.97 1.84 18.48
CA THR A 68 -5.76 1.69 19.94
C THR A 68 -4.88 2.79 20.52
N LEU A 69 -3.98 3.34 19.70
CA LEU A 69 -3.11 4.44 20.09
C LEU A 69 -3.87 5.77 19.90
N GLU A 70 -4.39 6.32 20.99
CA GLU A 70 -4.89 7.70 20.94
C GLU A 70 -3.71 8.65 20.62
N PRO A 71 -3.86 9.51 19.61
CA PRO A 71 -2.84 10.50 19.31
C PRO A 71 -2.76 11.52 20.46
N ASP A 72 -1.54 11.95 20.81
CA ASP A 72 -1.32 13.01 21.79
C ASP A 72 -2.03 14.30 21.37
N ASP A 73 -2.96 14.76 22.19
CA ASP A 73 -3.79 15.96 21.93
C ASP A 73 -2.93 17.20 21.65
N GLU A 74 -1.79 17.33 22.32
CA GLU A 74 -0.86 18.44 22.09
C GLU A 74 -0.25 18.37 20.69
N ALA A 75 0.19 17.17 20.28
CA ALA A 75 0.69 16.94 18.94
C ALA A 75 -0.38 17.22 17.87
N VAL A 76 -1.62 16.76 18.07
CA VAL A 76 -2.74 17.03 17.16
C VAL A 76 -3.00 18.53 17.04
N ARG A 77 -3.00 19.26 18.16
CA ARG A 77 -3.18 20.72 18.16
C ARG A 77 -2.10 21.42 17.36
N ARG A 78 -0.83 21.03 17.54
CA ARG A 78 0.30 21.60 16.78
C ARG A 78 0.18 21.37 15.28
N VAL A 79 -0.23 20.17 14.86
CA VAL A 79 -0.43 19.86 13.44
C VAL A 79 -1.56 20.69 12.84
N ARG A 80 -2.70 20.82 13.54
CA ARG A 80 -3.83 21.67 13.10
C ARG A 80 -3.39 23.12 12.91
N LEU A 81 -2.72 23.70 13.91
CA LEU A 81 -2.20 25.07 13.82
C LEU A 81 -1.20 25.26 12.68
N ALA A 82 -0.38 24.25 12.36
CA ALA A 82 0.54 24.32 11.23
C ALA A 82 -0.20 24.27 9.89
N LEU A 83 -1.25 23.43 9.78
CA LEU A 83 -2.09 23.33 8.60
C LEU A 83 -2.87 24.62 8.34
N ASP A 84 -3.47 25.21 9.38
CA ASP A 84 -4.21 26.47 9.29
C ASP A 84 -3.30 27.58 8.73
N ARG A 85 -2.08 27.71 9.26
CA ARG A 85 -1.10 28.68 8.75
C ARG A 85 -0.68 28.44 7.30
N ALA A 86 -0.55 27.18 6.89
CA ALA A 86 -0.17 26.83 5.53
C ALA A 86 -1.29 27.22 4.55
N LEU A 87 -2.54 26.91 4.89
CA LEU A 87 -3.70 27.27 4.08
C LEU A 87 -3.93 28.79 4.03
N ASP A 88 -3.72 29.49 5.15
CA ASP A 88 -3.79 30.96 5.19
C ASP A 88 -2.67 31.63 4.37
N SER A 89 -1.50 30.97 4.26
CA SER A 89 -0.38 31.45 3.43
C SER A 89 -0.53 31.17 1.94
N GLU A 90 -1.52 30.35 1.54
CA GLU A 90 -1.88 30.06 0.14
C GLU A 90 -3.13 30.85 -0.33
N GLY A 91 -3.65 31.79 0.47
CA GLY A 91 -4.63 32.79 0.06
C GLY A 91 -4.03 33.94 -0.77
N PRO A 92 -4.82 34.57 -1.68
CA PRO A 92 -4.46 34.98 -3.05
C PRO A 92 -3.23 35.85 -3.27
#